data_AF-A0A0E9LRI7-F1
#
_entry.id   AF-A0A0E9LRI7-F1
#
_cell.length_a   1.000
_cell.length_b   1.000
_cell.length_c   1.000
_cell.angle_alpha   90.00
_cell.angle_beta   90.00
_cell.angle_gamma   90.00
#
_symmetry.space_group_name_H-M   'P 1'
#
loop_
_entity.id
_entity.type
_entity.pdbx_description
1 polymer ?
#
loop_
_entity_poly.entity_id
_entity_poly.type
_entity_poly.pdbx_seq_one_letter_code
_entity_poly.pdbx_strand_id
1 'polypeptide(L)' 'MNIETRKLSIINWVSHLQDESVLSRIEQLQSQKPDWWNLISDEEKAEIEEGILQADRGETKTTDEVLSKYKKWL' A
#
# COMPACT_ATOMS: atom_id res chain seq x y z
N MET A 1 -6.62 30.94 8.24
CA MET A 1 -7.72 30.20 7.59
C MET A 1 -8.11 29.05 8.51
N ASN A 2 -9.36 28.97 8.97
CA ASN A 2 -9.78 27.88 9.87
C ASN A 2 -10.12 26.61 9.06
N ILE A 3 -10.24 25.47 9.75
CA ILE A 3 -10.53 24.17 9.12
C ILE A 3 -11.84 24.20 8.34
N GLU A 4 -12.87 24.88 8.83
CA GLU A 4 -14.17 24.96 8.17
C GLU A 4 -14.11 25.73 6.84
N THR A 5 -13.37 26.85 6.80
CA THR A 5 -13.11 27.58 5.55
C THR A 5 -12.35 26.72 4.54
N ARG A 6 -11.40 25.90 5.00
CA ARG A 6 -10.66 24.97 4.13
C ARG A 6 -11.59 23.91 3.54
N LYS A 7 -12.45 23.28 4.34
CA LYS A 7 -13.43 22.29 3.87
C LYS A 7 -14.34 22.86 2.79
N LEU A 8 -14.90 24.06 3.01
CA LEU A 8 -15.76 24.73 2.04
C LEU A 8 -15.04 25.03 0.72
N SER A 9 -13.77 25.47 0.77
CA SER A 9 -12.99 25.72 -0.44
C SER A 9 -12.77 24.45 -1.28
N ILE A 10 -12.56 23.30 -0.62
CA ILE A 10 -12.38 22.01 -1.30
C ILE A 10 -13.70 21.56 -1.93
N ILE A 11 -14.82 21.65 -1.21
CA ILE A 11 -16.15 21.29 -1.74
C ILE A 11 -16.46 22.11 -3.01
N ASN A 12 -16.27 23.43 -2.94
CA ASN A 12 -16.51 24.31 -4.07
C ASN A 12 -15.56 24.04 -5.25
N TRP A 13 -14.31 23.66 -4.98
CA TRP A 13 -13.39 23.30 -6.05
C TRP A 13 -13.80 21.98 -6.74
N VAL A 14 -14.13 20.95 -5.95
CA VAL A 14 -14.58 19.64 -6.47
C VAL A 14 -15.87 19.78 -7.27
N SER A 15 -16.80 20.65 -6.89
CA SER A 15 -18.07 20.83 -7.62
C SER A 15 -17.92 21.38 -9.04
N HIS A 16 -16.79 21.99 -9.36
CA HIS A 16 -16.47 22.51 -10.70
C HIS A 16 -15.49 21.61 -11.47
N LEU A 17 -15.04 20.51 -10.86
CA LEU A 17 -14.06 19.61 -11.44
C LEU A 17 -14.73 18.72 -12.50
N GLN A 18 -14.19 18.72 -13.72
CA GLN A 18 -14.66 17.88 -14.82
C GLN A 18 -13.67 16.77 -15.19
N ASP A 19 -12.48 16.76 -14.59
CA ASP A 19 -11.46 15.74 -14.83
C ASP A 19 -11.76 14.47 -14.01
N GLU A 20 -12.20 13.43 -14.71
CA GLU A 20 -12.54 12.13 -14.14
C GLU A 20 -11.34 11.44 -13.47
N SER A 21 -10.12 11.66 -13.97
CA SER A 21 -8.91 11.07 -13.39
C SER A 21 -8.58 11.67 -12.02
N VAL A 22 -8.87 12.96 -11.84
CA VAL A 22 -8.70 13.66 -10.56
C VAL A 22 -9.82 13.27 -9.60
N LEU A 23 -11.07 13.16 -10.07
CA LEU A 23 -12.19 12.66 -9.26
C LEU A 23 -11.92 11.25 -8.72
N SER A 24 -11.44 10.33 -9.57
CA SER A 24 -11.11 8.96 -9.16
C SER A 24 -10.04 8.91 -8.06
N ARG A 25 -9.03 9.79 -8.10
CA ARG A 25 -8.01 9.89 -7.04
C ARG A 25 -8.60 10.42 -5.73
N ILE A 26 -9.52 11.38 -5.79
CA ILE A 26 -10.23 11.89 -4.62
C ILE A 26 -11.11 10.81 -4.00
N GLU A 27 -11.81 10.04 -4.82
CA GLU A 27 -12.58 8.89 -4.37
C GLU A 27 -11.70 7.84 -3.70
N GLN A 28 -10.51 7.54 -4.24
CA GLN A 28 -9.53 6.66 -3.59
C GLN A 28 -9.06 7.17 -2.22
N LEU A 29 -8.90 8.49 -2.08
CA LEU A 29 -8.56 9.13 -0.80
C LEU A 29 -9.71 9.08 0.21
N GLN A 30 -10.97 9.06 -0.22
CA GLN A 30 -12.12 8.83 0.68
C GLN A 30 -12.30 7.35 0.99
N SER A 31 -12.12 6.50 -0.01
CA SER A 31 -12.20 5.06 0.09
C SER A 31 -10.91 4.49 0.65
N GLN A 32 -10.23 5.16 1.61
CA GLN A 32 -9.08 4.58 2.28
C GLN A 32 -9.53 3.21 2.80
N LYS A 33 -9.21 2.19 2.01
CA LYS A 33 -9.30 0.83 2.46
C LYS A 33 -8.39 0.82 3.67
N PRO A 34 -8.84 0.23 4.80
CA PRO A 34 -7.96 0.05 5.93
C PRO A 34 -6.61 -0.41 5.38
N ASP A 35 -5.55 0.34 5.72
CA ASP A 35 -4.19 -0.01 5.34
C ASP A 35 -4.07 -1.53 5.50
N TRP A 36 -3.60 -2.23 4.48
CA TRP A 36 -3.57 -3.69 4.52
C TRP A 36 -2.78 -4.18 5.73
N TRP A 37 -1.83 -3.36 6.22
CA TRP A 37 -1.12 -3.55 7.47
C TRP A 37 -2.06 -3.68 8.70
N ASN A 38 -3.16 -2.93 8.71
CA ASN A 38 -4.20 -3.01 9.74
C ASN A 38 -5.19 -4.17 9.53
N LEU A 39 -5.08 -4.90 8.41
CA LEU A 39 -5.94 -6.04 8.08
C LEU A 39 -5.29 -7.40 8.37
N ILE A 40 -3.97 -7.46 8.47
CA ILE A 40 -3.22 -8.69 8.75
C ILE A 40 -3.08 -8.95 10.26
N SER A 41 -2.96 -10.22 10.63
CA SER A 41 -2.82 -10.65 12.02
C SER A 41 -1.48 -10.23 12.62
N ASP A 42 -1.37 -10.27 13.95
CA ASP A 42 -0.10 -9.94 14.62
C ASP A 42 0.97 -11.00 14.33
N GLU A 43 0.58 -12.26 14.11
CA GLU A 43 1.49 -13.31 13.63
C GLU A 43 2.02 -13.02 12.22
N GLU A 44 1.16 -12.59 11.30
CA GLU A 44 1.58 -12.21 9.94
C GLU A 44 2.54 -11.01 9.97
N LYS A 45 2.30 -10.03 10.84
CA LYS A 45 3.24 -8.90 11.04
C LYS A 45 4.58 -9.37 11.60
N ALA A 46 4.57 -10.27 12.58
CA ALA A 46 5.80 -10.81 13.18
C ALA A 46 6.65 -11.58 12.15
N GLU A 47 6.02 -12.36 11.27
CA GLU A 47 6.70 -13.05 10.16
C GLU A 47 7.31 -12.06 9.16
N ILE A 48 6.61 -10.96 8.85
CA ILE A 48 7.15 -9.90 7.99
C ILE A 48 8.37 -9.22 8.63
N GLU A 49 8.30 -8.88 9.92
CA GLU A 49 9.42 -8.29 10.65
C GLU A 49 10.63 -9.23 10.70
N GLU A 50 10.41 -10.52 10.97
CA GLU A 50 11.49 -11.51 10.95
C GLU A 50 12.09 -11.64 9.54
N GLY A 51 11.27 -11.64 8.48
CA GLY A 51 11.75 -11.67 7.10
C GLY A 51 12.64 -10.46 6.75
N ILE A 52 12.30 -9.27 7.26
CA ILE A 52 13.13 -8.06 7.10
C ILE A 52 14.47 -8.25 7.84
N LEU A 53 14.45 -8.74 9.08
CA LEU A 53 15.67 -8.98 9.85
C LEU A 53 16.56 -10.05 9.21
N GLN A 54 15.97 -11.11 8.64
CA GLN A 54 16.69 -12.12 7.87
C GLN A 54 17.35 -11.52 6.63
N ALA A 55 16.65 -10.66 5.90
CA ALA A 55 17.20 -9.96 4.76
C ALA A 55 18.39 -9.05 5.15
N ASP A 56 18.27 -8.32 6.26
CA ASP A 56 19.34 -7.48 6.81
C ASP A 56 20.57 -8.31 7.23
N ARG A 57 20.36 -9.54 7.72
CA ARG A 57 21.43 -10.52 8.01
C ARG A 57 22.00 -11.18 6.75
N GLY A 58 21.47 -10.88 5.57
CA GLY A 58 21.90 -11.45 4.30
C GLY A 58 21.37 -12.86 4.05
N GLU A 59 20.36 -13.32 4.79
CA GLU A 59 19.72 -14.63 4.67
C GLU A 59 18.74 -14.71 3.49
N THR A 60 19.07 -14.02 2.40
CA THR A 60 18.29 -14.03 1.16
C THR A 60 18.78 -15.15 0.23
N LYS A 61 17.92 -15.51 -0.73
CA LYS A 61 18.27 -16.43 -1.82
C LYS A 61 18.10 -15.71 -3.14
N THR A 62 19.01 -15.94 -4.06
CA THR A 62 18.88 -15.40 -5.41
C THR A 62 17.77 -16.12 -6.15
N THR A 63 17.17 -15.44 -7.13
CA THR A 63 16.15 -16.05 -7.99
C THR A 63 16.69 -17.32 -8.67
N ASP A 64 17.95 -17.32 -9.12
CA ASP A 64 18.60 -18.49 -9.70
C ASP A 64 18.71 -19.67 -8.73
N GLU A 65 19.10 -19.42 -7.48
CA GLU A 65 19.16 -20.43 -6.42
C GLU A 65 17.80 -21.05 -6.15
N VAL A 66 16.75 -20.24 -6.07
CA VAL A 66 15.38 -20.71 -5.85
C VAL A 66 14.90 -21.54 -7.04
N LEU A 67 15.01 -21.01 -8.25
CA LEU A 67 14.55 -21.67 -9.48
C LEU A 67 15.29 -22.98 -9.74
N SER A 68 16.58 -23.07 -9.36
CA SER A 68 17.36 -24.31 -9.49
C SER A 68 16.70 -25.52 -8.82
N LYS A 69 15.99 -25.31 -7.70
CA LYS A 69 15.27 -26.37 -6.96
C LYS A 69 14.03 -26.88 -7.69
N TYR A 70 13.43 -26.04 -8.52
CA TYR A 70 12.21 -26.35 -9.26
C TYR A 70 12.47 -26.79 -10.71
N LYS A 71 13.73 -26.78 -11.18
CA LYS A 71 14.12 -27.25 -12.52
C LYS A 71 13.69 -28.68 -12.86
N LYS A 72 13.41 -29.53 -11.87
CA LYS A 72 12.91 -30.90 -12.10
C LYS A 72 11.43 -30.94 -12.56
N TRP A 73 10.68 -29.87 -12.33
CA TRP A 73 9.24 -29.76 -12.59
C TRP A 73 8.92 -28.75 -13.69
N LEU A 74 9.95 -28.13 -14.27
CA LEU A 74 9.92 -27.33 -15.50
C LEU A 74 10.39 -28.19 -16.67
#